data_AF-A0A8J7W6A1-F1
#
_entry.id   AF-A0A8J7W6A1-F1
#
_cell.length_a   1.000
_cell.length_b   1.000
_cell.length_c   1.000
_cell.angle_alpha   90.00
_cell.angle_beta   90.00
_cell.angle_gamma   90.00
#
_symmetry.space_group_name_H-M   'P 1'
#
loop_
_entity.id
_entity.type
_entity.pdbx_description
1 polymer ?
#
loop_
_entity_poly.entity_id
_entity_poly.type
_entity_poly.pdbx_seq_one_letter_code
_entity_poly.pdbx_strand_id
1 'polypeptide(L)' 'MRTALNLLNKIVELGYDQQKALIQIDKILDKKLGIEGRKPLSDEELSDMIYDDILVFFKKKQEKTR' A
#
# COMPACT_ATOMS: atom_id res chain seq x y z
N MET A 1 -9.73 -10.11 4.66
CA MET A 1 -8.27 -10.32 4.49
C MET A 1 -7.66 -9.00 4.06
N ARG A 2 -6.63 -8.52 4.77
CA ARG A 2 -5.93 -7.29 4.41
C ARG A 2 -4.73 -7.66 3.53
N THR A 3 -4.94 -7.67 2.23
CA THR A 3 -3.88 -7.97 1.26
C THR A 3 -3.33 -6.69 0.65
N ALA A 4 -2.13 -6.77 0.08
CA ALA A 4 -1.56 -5.66 -0.68
C ALA A 4 -2.49 -5.21 -1.84
N LEU A 5 -3.24 -6.14 -2.43
CA LEU A 5 -4.28 -5.82 -3.41
C LEU A 5 -5.43 -4.97 -2.82
N ASN A 6 -5.91 -5.30 -1.62
CA ASN A 6 -6.96 -4.53 -0.97
C ASN A 6 -6.48 -3.09 -0.67
N LEU A 7 -5.23 -2.97 -0.22
CA LEU A 7 -4.58 -1.68 0.05
C LEU A 7 -4.47 -0.84 -1.22
N LEU A 8 -4.04 -1.45 -2.32
CA LEU A 8 -3.97 -0.80 -3.63
C LEU A 8 -5.34 -0.28 -4.06
N ASN A 9 -6.39 -1.11 -3.97
CA ASN A 9 -7.75 -0.69 -4.30
C ASN A 9 -8.19 0.51 -3.46
N LYS A 10 -7.93 0.52 -2.14
CA LYS A 10 -8.24 1.67 -1.28
C LYS A 10 -7.51 2.94 -1.70
N ILE A 11 -6.24 2.83 -2.10
CA ILE A 11 -5.46 3.97 -2.55
C ILE A 11 -5.97 4.48 -3.89
N VAL A 12 -6.38 3.59 -4.80
CA VAL A 12 -7.04 3.96 -6.06
C VAL A 12 -8.38 4.65 -5.82
N GLU A 13 -9.17 4.18 -4.84
CA GLU A 13 -10.43 4.86 -4.41
C GLU A 13 -10.18 6.27 -3.88
N LEU A 14 -8.99 6.54 -3.31
CA LEU A 14 -8.58 7.90 -2.91
C LEU A 14 -8.23 8.79 -4.12
N GLY A 15 -8.28 8.29 -5.36
CA GLY A 15 -7.97 9.05 -6.57
C GLY A 15 -6.50 9.01 -6.98
N TYR A 16 -5.72 8.08 -6.43
CA TYR A 16 -4.37 7.81 -6.91
C TYR A 16 -4.38 6.90 -8.14
N ASP A 17 -3.42 7.12 -9.03
CA ASP A 17 -3.17 6.21 -10.15
C ASP A 17 -2.72 4.84 -9.65
N GLN A 18 -3.33 3.77 -10.15
CA GLN A 18 -3.07 2.40 -9.73
C GLN A 18 -1.61 2.01 -9.89
N GLN A 19 -0.96 2.35 -11.01
CA GLN A 19 0.44 1.96 -11.24
C GLN A 19 1.37 2.73 -10.29
N LYS A 20 1.17 4.04 -10.14
CA LYS A 20 1.97 4.87 -9.22
C LYS A 20 1.77 4.45 -7.77
N ALA A 21 0.54 4.14 -7.38
CA ALA A 21 0.20 3.64 -6.06
C ALA A 21 0.91 2.31 -5.79
N LEU A 22 0.84 1.36 -6.73
CA LEU A 22 1.50 0.08 -6.62
C LEU A 22 3.00 0.22 -6.42
N ILE A 23 3.69 1.01 -7.26
CA ILE A 23 5.14 1.24 -7.14
C ILE A 23 5.51 1.85 -5.77
N GLN A 24 4.67 2.76 -5.24
CA GLN A 24 4.88 3.35 -3.92
C GLN A 24 4.66 2.32 -2.79
N ILE A 25 3.59 1.53 -2.86
CA ILE A 25 3.31 0.45 -1.90
C ILE A 25 4.47 -0.53 -1.90
N ASP A 26 4.91 -0.97 -3.08
CA ASP A 26 6.04 -1.87 -3.27
C ASP A 26 7.29 -1.36 -2.58
N LYS A 27 7.66 -0.10 -2.81
CA LYS A 27 8.83 0.51 -2.13
C LYS A 27 8.69 0.57 -0.62
N ILE A 28 7.49 0.81 -0.09
CA ILE A 28 7.27 0.85 1.36
C ILE A 28 7.34 -0.56 1.95
N LEU A 29 6.77 -1.55 1.27
CA LEU A 29 6.81 -2.95 1.65
C LEU A 29 8.25 -3.49 1.60
N ASP A 30 9.01 -3.22 0.54
CA ASP A 30 10.43 -3.58 0.45
C ASP A 30 11.23 -3.02 1.64
N LYS A 31 10.91 -1.79 2.07
CA LYS A 31 11.56 -1.13 3.21
C LYS A 31 11.13 -1.69 4.57
N LYS A 32 9.88 -2.14 4.71
CA LYS A 32 9.32 -2.63 5.98
C LYS A 32 9.49 -4.14 6.19
N LEU A 33 9.20 -4.93 5.16
CA LEU A 33 9.20 -6.39 5.19
C LEU A 33 10.51 -7.00 4.67
N GLY A 34 11.28 -6.26 3.87
CA GLY A 34 12.42 -6.81 3.16
C GLY A 34 12.02 -7.56 1.90
N ILE A 35 12.94 -7.62 0.93
CA ILE A 35 12.69 -8.11 -0.44
C ILE A 35 12.36 -9.62 -0.45
N GLU A 36 12.84 -10.37 0.54
CA GLU A 36 12.68 -11.83 0.63
C GLU A 36 11.26 -12.28 1.02
N GLY A 37 10.42 -11.39 1.56
CA GLY A 37 9.06 -11.71 2.01
C GLY A 37 7.97 -11.48 0.95
N ARG A 38 8.34 -11.07 -0.25
CA ARG A 38 7.40 -10.56 -1.26
C ARG A 38 6.61 -11.68 -1.92
N LYS A 39 5.30 -11.52 -1.98
CA LYS A 39 4.35 -12.45 -2.59
C LYS A 39 3.51 -11.73 -3.65
N PRO A 40 2.79 -12.46 -4.52
CA PRO A 40 1.78 -11.85 -5.38
C PRO A 40 0.79 -11.02 -4.56
N LEU A 41 0.37 -9.85 -5.06
CA LEU A 41 -0.50 -8.89 -4.32
C LEU A 41 -1.76 -9.52 -3.71
N SER A 42 -2.28 -10.56 -4.36
CA SER A 42 -3.46 -11.31 -3.94
C SER A 42 -3.21 -12.25 -2.75
N ASP A 43 -1.98 -12.77 -2.64
CA ASP A 43 -1.53 -13.72 -1.60
C ASP A 43 -0.62 -13.06 -0.55
N GLU A 44 -0.24 -11.80 -0.78
CA GLU A 44 0.55 -10.98 0.13
C GLU A 44 -0.36 -10.42 1.22
N GLU A 45 -0.55 -11.21 2.27
CA GLU A 45 -1.23 -10.79 3.48
C GLU A 45 -0.36 -9.81 4.27
N LEU A 46 -0.94 -8.63 4.53
CA LEU A 46 -0.31 -7.59 5.32
C LEU A 46 -0.88 -7.64 6.74
N SER A 47 -0.01 -7.49 7.73
CA SER A 47 -0.45 -7.23 9.09
C SER A 47 -1.24 -5.90 9.13
N ASP A 48 -2.28 -5.85 9.97
CA ASP A 48 -3.14 -4.68 10.12
C ASP A 48 -2.32 -3.39 10.35
N MET A 49 -1.23 -3.48 11.10
CA MET A 49 -0.31 -2.36 11.36
C MET A 49 0.35 -1.84 10.08
N ILE A 50 0.84 -2.73 9.21
CA ILE A 50 1.50 -2.33 7.94
C ILE A 50 0.47 -1.74 7.00
N TYR A 51 -0.69 -2.37 6.92
CA TYR A 51 -1.80 -1.92 6.10
C TYR A 51 -2.24 -0.50 6.48
N ASP A 52 -2.54 -0.26 7.76
CA ASP A 52 -3.00 1.05 8.22
C ASP A 52 -1.90 2.11 8.10
N ASP A 53 -0.64 1.77 8.38
CA ASP A 53 0.47 2.73 8.28
C ASP A 53 0.66 3.23 6.84
N ILE A 54 0.58 2.32 5.85
CA ILE A 54 0.64 2.71 4.43
C ILE A 54 -0.60 3.52 4.05
N LEU A 55 -1.80 3.08 4.42
CA LEU A 55 -3.03 3.79 4.08
C LEU A 55 -3.05 5.22 4.65
N VAL A 56 -2.63 5.39 5.90
CA VAL A 56 -2.51 6.70 6.55
C VAL A 56 -1.45 7.57 5.86
N PHE A 57 -0.32 6.98 5.43
CA PHE A 57 0.69 7.71 4.65
C PHE A 57 0.11 8.30 3.36
N PHE A 58 -0.66 7.51 2.60
CA PHE A 58 -1.32 8.00 1.39
C PHE A 58 -2.39 9.04 1.69
N LYS A 59 -3.25 8.82 2.69
CA LYS A 59 -4.26 9.80 3.11
C LYS A 59 -3.64 11.14 3.49
N LYS A 60 -2.57 11.14 4.29
CA LYS A 60 -1.85 12.37 4.69
C LYS A 60 -1.19 13.07 3.49
N LYS A 61 -0.67 12.30 2.54
CA LYS A 61 -0.09 12.85 1.30
C LYS A 61 -1.15 13.51 0.42
N GLN A 62 -2.34 12.94 0.36
CA GLN A 62 -3.48 13.50 -0.36
C GLN A 62 -3.94 14.81 0.28
N GLU A 63 -4.10 14.81 1.60
CA GLU A 63 -4.56 15.98 2.37
C GLU A 63 -3.63 17.18 2.22
N LYS A 64 -2.32 16.96 2.13
CA LYS A 64 -1.33 18.03 1.87
C LYS A 64 -1.32 18.56 0.43
N THR A 65 -2.01 17.90 -0.49
CA THR A 65 -2.04 18.29 -1.92
C THR A 65 -3.33 19.06 -2.29
N ARG A 66 -4.22 19.30 -1.31
CA ARG A 66 -5.42 20.15 -1.45
C ARG A 66 -5.20 21.48 -0.75
#